data_AF-A0A957N746-F1
#
_entry.id   AF-A0A957N746-F1
#
_cell.length_a   1.000
_cell.length_b   1.000
_cell.length_c   1.000
_cell.angle_alpha   90.00
_cell.angle_beta   90.00
_cell.angle_gamma   90.00
#
_symmetry.space_group_name_H-M   'P 1'
#
loop_
_entity.id
_entity.type
_entity.pdbx_description
1 polymer ?
#
loop_
_entity_poly.entity_id
_entity_poly.type
_entity_poly.pdbx_seq_one_letter_code
_entity_poly.pdbx_strand_id
1 'polypeptide(L)' 'MQFQQRVMIYTLGPLYEQGRISSGLGAQILGCDRWEFYRLLSDYGFSVLDYAENEQETEAESSRILAARIKEP' A
#
# COMPACT_ATOMS: atom_id res chain seq x y z
N MET A 1 -18.26 2.78 -10.32
CA MET A 1 -16.90 2.33 -9.91
C MET A 1 -16.10 3.34 -9.09
N GLN A 2 -16.43 4.64 -9.05
CA GLN A 2 -15.60 5.63 -8.33
C GLN A 2 -15.68 5.57 -6.79
N PHE A 3 -16.82 5.18 -6.21
CA PHE A 3 -16.99 5.19 -4.74
C PHE A 3 -16.11 4.17 -4.02
N GLN A 4 -16.11 2.90 -4.48
CA GLN A 4 -15.29 1.84 -3.87
C GLN A 4 -13.81 2.20 -3.90
N GLN A 5 -13.30 2.65 -5.05
CA GLN A 5 -11.90 3.06 -5.17
C GLN A 5 -11.57 4.23 -4.21
N ARG A 6 -12.48 5.21 -4.08
CA ARG A 6 -12.34 6.30 -3.10
C ARG A 6 -12.24 5.77 -1.68
N VAL A 7 -13.16 4.91 -1.26
CA VAL A 7 -13.17 4.32 0.08
C VAL A 7 -11.87 3.57 0.36
N MET A 8 -11.40 2.80 -0.62
CA MET A 8 -10.13 2.09 -0.50
C MET A 8 -8.95 3.03 -0.34
N ILE A 9 -8.85 4.10 -1.14
CA ILE A 9 -7.77 5.08 -1.02
C ILE A 9 -7.80 5.80 0.34
N TYR A 10 -8.97 6.22 0.83
CA TYR A 10 -9.11 6.83 2.15
C TYR A 10 -8.81 5.87 3.31
N THR A 11 -8.92 4.56 3.08
CA THR A 11 -8.55 3.54 4.07
C THR A 11 -7.05 3.26 4.03
N LEU A 12 -6.47 3.14 2.83
CA LEU A 12 -5.08 2.77 2.64
C LEU A 12 -4.12 3.93 2.89
N GLY A 13 -4.50 5.17 2.56
CA GLY A 13 -3.65 6.35 2.73
C GLY A 13 -3.13 6.55 4.16
N PRO A 14 -3.99 6.60 5.19
CA PRO A 14 -3.54 6.74 6.58
C PRO A 14 -2.71 5.54 7.04
N LEU A 15 -3.02 4.33 6.57
CA LEU A 15 -2.25 3.13 6.91
C LEU A 15 -0.84 3.19 6.31
N TYR A 16 -0.72 3.72 5.10
CA TYR A 16 0.56 3.91 4.43
C TYR A 16 1.39 5.01 5.13
N GLU A 17 0.79 6.17 5.42
CA GLU A 17 1.47 7.26 6.16
C GLU A 17 1.98 6.83 7.53
N GLN A 18 1.28 5.90 8.19
CA GLN A 18 1.67 5.32 9.47
C GLN A 18 2.71 4.20 9.35
N GLY A 19 3.17 3.87 8.14
CA GLY A 19 4.08 2.75 7.88
C GLY A 19 3.47 1.37 8.20
N ARG A 20 2.14 1.26 8.29
CA ARG A 20 1.43 0.02 8.62
C ARG A 20 1.24 -0.90 7.41
N ILE A 21 1.29 -0.32 6.21
CA ILE A 21 1.32 -1.05 4.94
C ILE A 21 2.45 -0.50 4.09
N SER A 22 3.05 -1.37 3.28
CA SER A 22 3.96 -0.93 2.23
C SER A 22 3.18 -0.42 1.01
N SER A 23 3.88 0.32 0.16
CA SER A 23 3.38 0.71 -1.17
C SER A 23 3.03 -0.49 -2.05
N GLY A 24 3.81 -1.57 -1.99
CA GLY A 24 3.53 -2.82 -2.71
C GLY A 24 2.22 -3.48 -2.27
N LEU A 25 1.94 -3.54 -0.97
CA LEU A 25 0.68 -4.09 -0.46
C LEU A 25 -0.51 -3.21 -0.86
N GLY A 26 -0.38 -1.89 -0.76
CA GLY A 26 -1.42 -0.95 -1.18
C GLY A 26 -1.76 -1.06 -2.67
N ALA A 27 -0.73 -1.16 -3.51
CA ALA A 27 -0.86 -1.37 -4.95
C ALA A 27 -1.56 -2.69 -5.29
N GLN A 28 -1.15 -3.79 -4.63
CA GLN A 28 -1.79 -5.10 -4.82
C GLN A 28 -3.29 -5.08 -4.45
N ILE A 29 -3.65 -4.44 -3.33
CA ILE A 29 -5.06 -4.35 -2.89
C ILE A 29 -5.91 -3.54 -3.88
N LEU A 30 -5.34 -2.48 -4.46
CA LEU A 30 -6.03 -1.65 -5.46
C LEU A 30 -5.96 -2.22 -6.88
N GLY A 31 -5.20 -3.30 -7.09
CA GLY A 31 -5.00 -3.90 -8.40
C GLY A 31 -4.26 -2.98 -9.37
N CYS A 32 -3.38 -2.12 -8.87
CA CYS A 32 -2.56 -1.22 -9.68
C CYS A 32 -1.07 -1.47 -9.43
N ASP A 33 -0.21 -0.80 -10.19
CA ASP A 33 1.23 -0.81 -9.90
C ASP A 33 1.59 0.19 -8.78
N ARG A 34 2.85 0.12 -8.33
CA ARG A 34 3.36 0.94 -7.23
C ARG A 34 3.36 2.43 -7.56
N TRP A 35 3.67 2.81 -8.79
CA TRP A 35 3.68 4.21 -9.22
C TRP A 35 2.27 4.77 -9.28
N GLU A 36 1.31 3.99 -9.76
CA GLU A 36 -0.09 4.37 -9.74
C GLU A 36 -0.63 4.47 -8.31
N PHE A 37 -0.20 3.61 -7.40
CA PHE A 37 -0.55 3.75 -5.98
C PHE A 37 -0.05 5.07 -5.39
N TYR A 38 1.21 5.44 -5.63
CA TYR A 38 1.77 6.72 -5.20
C TYR A 38 1.04 7.94 -5.80
N ARG A 39 0.68 7.84 -7.09
CA ARG A 39 -0.11 8.87 -7.76
C ARG A 39 -1.49 9.00 -7.09
N LEU A 40 -2.17 7.89 -6.82
CA LEU A 40 -3.46 7.88 -6.15
C LEU A 40 -3.38 8.42 -4.72
N LEU A 41 -2.31 8.16 -3.97
CA LEU A 41 -2.13 8.76 -2.66
C LEU A 41 -1.98 10.29 -2.75
N SER A 42 -1.13 10.76 -3.67
CA SER A 42 -0.89 12.19 -3.90
C SER A 42 -2.16 12.93 -4.35
N ASP A 43 -2.90 12.35 -5.31
CA ASP A 43 -4.14 12.91 -5.86
C ASP A 43 -5.23 13.07 -4.79
N TYR A 44 -5.17 12.28 -3.71
CA TYR A 44 -6.12 12.29 -2.60
C TYR A 44 -5.57 13.00 -1.34
N GLY A 45 -4.38 13.61 -1.42
CA GLY A 45 -3.81 14.45 -0.38
C GLY A 45 -3.04 13.70 0.70
N PHE A 46 -2.69 12.43 0.47
CA PHE A 46 -1.82 11.67 1.37
C PHE A 46 -0.35 11.93 1.07
N SER A 47 0.45 12.00 2.12
CA SER A 47 1.90 12.17 2.03
C SER A 47 2.57 10.90 1.50
N VAL A 48 3.41 11.06 0.47
CA VAL A 48 4.17 9.97 -0.17
C VAL A 48 5.64 10.01 0.24
N LEU A 49 5.97 10.59 1.42
CA LEU A 49 7.34 10.89 1.81
C LEU A 49 8.29 9.68 1.66
N ASP A 50 9.37 9.94 0.92
CA ASP A 50 10.49 9.07 0.51
C ASP A 50 10.86 7.96 1.50
N TYR A 51 10.33 6.76 1.28
CA TYR A 51 10.96 5.52 1.74
C TYR A 51 12.09 5.14 0.76
N ALA A 52 13.08 6.02 0.61
CA ALA A 52 14.09 5.86 -0.44
C ALA A 52 15.22 4.88 -0.10
N GLU A 53 15.41 4.43 1.15
CA GLU A 53 16.61 3.60 1.47
C GLU A 53 16.39 2.39 2.39
N ASN A 54 15.27 2.29 3.11
CA ASN A 54 15.05 1.27 4.15
C ASN A 54 13.86 0.33 3.89
N GLU A 55 13.16 0.47 2.76
CA GLU A 55 11.91 -0.25 2.50
C GLU A 55 12.09 -1.69 1.97
N GLN A 56 13.29 -2.05 1.49
CA GLN A 56 13.52 -3.36 0.86
C GLN A 56 13.44 -4.54 1.85
N GLU A 57 13.78 -4.33 3.12
CA GLU A 57 13.64 -5.35 4.17
C GLU A 57 12.19 -5.51 4.64
N THR A 58 11.48 -4.39 4.81
CA THR A 58 10.08 -4.35 5.25
C THR A 58 9.13 -4.94 4.20
N GLU A 59 9.43 -4.75 2.91
CA GLU A 59 8.64 -5.31 1.80
C GLU A 59 8.80 -6.84 1.70
N ALA A 60 10.01 -7.36 1.92
CA ALA A 60 10.26 -8.80 1.96
C ALA A 60 9.59 -9.46 3.17
N GLU A 61 9.56 -8.81 4.32
CA GLU A 61 8.90 -9.33 5.52
C GLU A 61 7.36 -9.29 5.40
N SER A 62 6.79 -8.18 4.96
CA SER A 62 5.34 -8.05 4.79
C SER A 62 4.78 -9.04 3.76
N SER A 63 5.49 -9.22 2.64
CA SER A 63 5.15 -10.22 1.62
C SER A 63 5.19 -11.64 2.16
N ARG A 64 6.19 -11.97 3.00
CA ARG A 64 6.30 -13.28 3.66
C ARG A 64 5.16 -13.53 4.65
N ILE A 65 4.79 -12.53 5.47
CA ILE A 65 3.70 -12.66 6.45
C ILE A 65 2.36 -12.86 5.74
N LEU A 66 2.08 -12.11 4.67
CA LEU A 66 0.84 -12.24 3.93
C LEU A 66 0.74 -13.59 3.20
N ALA A 67 1.83 -14.04 2.57
CA ALA A 67 1.90 -15.35 1.93
C ALA A 67 1.71 -16.50 2.92
N ALA A 68 2.19 -16.35 4.16
CA ALA A 68 1.97 -17.32 5.23
C ALA A 68 0.49 -17.38 5.65
N ARG A 69 -0.17 -16.23 5.81
CA ARG A 69 -1.60 -16.17 6.21
C ARG A 69 -2.58 -16.66 5.15
N ILE A 70 -2.22 -16.60 3.86
CA ILE A 70 -3.05 -17.12 2.76
C ILE A 70 -2.92 -18.66 2.64
N LYS A 71 -1.85 -19.25 3.17
CA LYS A 71 -1.61 -20.71 3.14
C LYS A 71 -2.24 -21.48 4.30
N GLU A 72 -2.79 -20.80 5.31
CA GLU A 72 -3.53 -21.45 6.39
C GLU A 72 -5.01 -21.55 5.99
N PRO A 73 -5.56 -22.77 5.76
CA PRO A 73 -6.96 -23.00 5.41
C PRO A 73 -7.93 -22.75 6.58
#